data_AF-A0AAD7QYQ7-F1
#
_entry.id   AF-A0AAD7QYQ7-F1
#
_cell.length_a   1.000
_cell.length_b   1.000
_cell.length_c   1.000
_cell.angle_alpha   90.00
_cell.angle_beta   90.00
_cell.angle_gamma   90.00
#
_symmetry.space_group_name_H-M   'P 1'
#
loop_
_entity.id
_entity.type
_entity.pdbx_description
1 polymer ?
#
loop_
_entity_poly.entity_id
_entity_poly.type
_entity_poly.pdbx_seq_one_letter_code
_entity_poly.pdbx_strand_id
1 'polypeptide(L)'
;MVHSVSTTSATFATLRLPLGDLRFRASIPPQTDRSLVQTGSIGRICPAAYPVWEEDIALQWVSSVLLGTTFTGSTNISSYPSDSTPGDPRTIEDCLFLDVVVPKDVFEKQGKASVLVWIYGGGYVSGDKANENAKGLVERSLQNGQDGIVYVAINYRLGALAGSPVQVLGEKELPMLDFSTSALL
;
A
#
# COMPACT_ATOMS: atom_id res chain seq x y z
N MET A 1 -18.74 -8.22 -26.59
CA MET A 1 -17.35 -8.56 -26.95
C MET A 1 -16.46 -7.86 -25.93
N VAL A 2 -15.92 -8.59 -24.95
CA VAL A 2 -15.01 -8.01 -23.95
C VAL A 2 -13.64 -7.97 -24.63
N HIS A 3 -13.26 -6.82 -25.17
CA HIS A 3 -11.91 -6.65 -25.69
C HIS A 3 -10.95 -6.71 -24.50
N SER A 4 -10.10 -7.75 -24.47
CA SER A 4 -8.97 -7.84 -23.55
C SER A 4 -8.10 -6.59 -23.73
N VAL A 5 -8.07 -5.71 -22.74
CA VAL A 5 -7.18 -4.55 -22.77
C VAL A 5 -5.75 -4.99 -22.47
N SER A 6 -4.84 -4.69 -23.39
CA SER A 6 -3.41 -4.96 -23.22
C SER A 6 -2.77 -3.84 -22.38
N THR A 7 -2.16 -4.20 -21.26
CA THR A 7 -1.42 -3.29 -20.38
C THR A 7 0.02 -3.76 -20.22
N THR A 8 0.90 -2.82 -19.89
CA THR A 8 2.28 -3.09 -19.46
C THR A 8 2.42 -2.68 -18.00
N SER A 9 3.04 -3.51 -17.18
CA SER A 9 3.26 -3.22 -15.75
C SER A 9 4.75 -3.23 -15.39
N ALA A 10 5.12 -2.38 -14.43
CA ALA A 10 6.47 -2.31 -13.89
C ALA A 10 6.45 -1.87 -12.42
N THR A 11 7.42 -2.36 -11.64
CA THR A 11 7.59 -2.06 -10.22
C THR A 11 8.87 -1.25 -10.00
N PHE A 12 8.78 -0.17 -9.24
CA PHE A 12 9.87 0.76 -8.98
C PHE A 12 10.09 0.98 -7.50
N ALA A 13 11.35 1.10 -7.09
CA ALA A 13 11.74 1.42 -5.72
C ALA A 13 11.81 2.95 -5.55
N THR A 14 10.97 3.53 -4.69
CA THR A 14 10.73 4.98 -4.69
C THR A 14 11.58 5.74 -3.69
N LEU A 15 12.03 5.11 -2.59
CA LEU A 15 12.64 5.80 -1.45
C LEU A 15 13.81 4.99 -0.85
N ARG A 16 14.72 5.67 -0.14
CA ARG A 16 15.84 5.00 0.51
C ARG A 16 15.35 3.97 1.53
N LEU A 17 16.14 2.90 1.68
CA LEU A 17 15.92 1.83 2.65
C LEU A 17 15.63 2.41 4.05
N PRO A 18 14.43 2.20 4.63
CA PRO A 18 14.10 2.66 5.97
C PRO A 18 14.67 1.70 7.01
N LEU A 19 15.98 1.45 6.95
CA LEU A 19 16.71 0.53 7.83
C LEU A 19 17.62 1.32 8.78
N GLY A 20 17.90 0.72 9.94
CA GLY A 20 18.84 1.29 10.92
C GLY A 20 18.42 2.71 11.35
N ASP A 21 19.31 3.68 11.18
CA ASP A 21 19.09 5.08 11.58
C ASP A 21 17.94 5.77 10.83
N LEU A 22 17.48 5.20 9.72
CA LEU A 22 16.38 5.71 8.90
C LEU A 22 15.02 5.09 9.26
N ARG A 23 14.99 4.04 10.09
CA ARG A 23 13.78 3.25 10.39
C ARG A 23 12.59 4.10 10.81
N PHE A 24 12.79 5.04 11.72
CA PHE A 24 11.74 5.89 12.28
C PHE A 24 11.85 7.36 11.84
N ARG A 25 12.52 7.61 10.72
CA ARG A 25 12.67 8.96 10.17
C ARG A 25 11.72 9.17 8.99
N ALA A 26 11.51 10.43 8.64
CA ALA A 26 10.92 10.79 7.36
C ALA A 26 11.65 10.06 6.21
N SER A 27 10.86 9.63 5.22
CA SER A 27 11.42 9.04 4.02
C SER A 27 12.24 10.06 3.25
N ILE A 28 13.35 9.59 2.68
CA ILE A 28 14.23 10.42 1.87
C ILE A 28 14.36 9.84 0.45
N PRO A 29 14.52 10.69 -0.57
CA PRO A 29 14.73 10.25 -1.94
C PRO A 29 15.89 9.25 -2.06
N PRO A 30 15.83 8.33 -3.03
CA PRO A 30 16.88 7.35 -3.25
C PRO A 30 18.20 8.05 -3.61
N GLN A 31 19.31 7.67 -2.97
CA GLN A 31 20.63 8.30 -3.19
C GLN A 31 21.31 7.88 -4.50
N THR A 32 20.87 6.79 -5.12
CA THR A 32 21.41 6.26 -6.36
C THR A 32 20.27 5.98 -7.32
N ASP A 33 20.50 6.22 -8.60
CA ASP A 33 19.60 5.79 -9.66
C ASP A 33 19.45 4.26 -9.60
N ARG A 34 18.26 3.80 -9.21
CA ARG A 34 17.89 2.38 -9.19
C ARG A 34 17.21 2.05 -10.50
N SER A 35 17.96 2.20 -11.59
CA SER A 35 17.52 1.97 -12.97
C SER A 35 17.12 0.52 -13.26
N LEU A 36 17.38 -0.41 -12.33
CA LEU A 36 16.90 -1.78 -12.42
C LEU A 36 15.40 -1.83 -12.10
N VAL A 37 14.58 -1.74 -13.15
CA VAL A 37 13.13 -1.94 -13.07
C VAL A 37 12.84 -3.39 -12.70
N GLN A 38 12.06 -3.60 -11.63
CA GLN A 38 11.56 -4.93 -11.27
C GLN A 38 10.24 -5.16 -12.01
N THR A 39 10.02 -6.33 -12.60
CA THR A 39 8.79 -6.68 -13.32
C THR A 39 7.70 -7.23 -12.39
N GLY A 40 7.77 -6.89 -11.10
CA GLY A 40 6.90 -7.49 -10.06
C GLY A 40 7.25 -8.92 -9.67
N SER A 41 8.40 -9.48 -10.12
CA SER A 41 8.79 -10.87 -9.81
C SER A 41 9.09 -11.14 -8.33
N ILE A 42 9.32 -10.08 -7.55
CA ILE A 42 9.51 -10.13 -6.10
C ILE A 42 8.47 -9.20 -5.48
N GLY A 43 7.45 -9.79 -4.85
CA GLY A 43 6.48 -9.05 -4.06
C GLY A 43 7.14 -8.49 -2.81
N ARG A 44 6.94 -7.20 -2.56
CA ARG A 44 7.43 -6.52 -1.35
C ARG A 44 6.27 -5.75 -0.75
N ILE A 45 6.01 -5.99 0.53
CA ILE A 45 4.98 -5.30 1.29
C ILE A 45 5.56 -4.85 2.63
N CYS A 46 5.02 -3.76 3.16
CA CYS A 46 5.50 -3.23 4.43
C CYS A 46 5.01 -4.11 5.60
N PRO A 47 5.79 -4.21 6.70
CA PRO A 47 5.33 -4.88 7.90
C PRO A 47 4.04 -4.25 8.41
N ALA A 48 3.01 -5.09 8.51
CA ALA A 48 1.69 -4.77 9.04
C ALA A 48 1.45 -5.51 10.35
N ALA A 49 0.58 -4.97 11.19
CA ALA A 49 0.15 -5.62 12.42
C ALA A 49 -1.34 -5.35 12.62
N TYR A 50 -2.14 -6.39 12.47
CA TYR A 50 -3.58 -6.28 12.66
C TYR A 50 -3.88 -6.12 14.16
N PRO A 51 -4.73 -5.17 14.55
CA PRO A 51 -5.19 -5.10 15.92
C PRO A 51 -6.15 -6.26 16.18
N VAL A 52 -6.02 -6.92 17.34
CA VAL A 52 -6.96 -7.97 17.80
C VAL A 52 -8.42 -7.51 17.72
N TRP A 53 -8.67 -6.20 17.88
CA TRP A 53 -9.99 -5.63 17.65
C TRP A 53 -10.57 -6.00 16.28
N GLU A 54 -9.79 -5.87 15.22
CA GLU A 54 -10.22 -6.14 13.84
C GLU A 54 -10.38 -7.64 13.58
N GLU A 55 -9.45 -8.47 14.05
CA GLU A 55 -9.42 -9.90 13.74
C GLU A 55 -10.41 -10.73 14.57
N ASP A 56 -10.49 -10.50 15.89
CA ASP A 56 -11.21 -11.38 16.80
C ASP A 56 -12.49 -10.77 17.38
N ILE A 57 -12.56 -9.44 17.48
CA ILE A 57 -13.60 -8.76 18.28
C ILE A 57 -14.68 -8.16 17.38
N ALA A 58 -14.30 -7.46 16.31
CA ALA A 58 -15.17 -6.58 15.55
C ALA A 58 -16.40 -7.30 14.98
N LEU A 59 -16.23 -8.47 14.35
CA LEU A 59 -17.34 -9.20 13.72
C LEU A 59 -18.38 -9.70 14.74
N GLN A 60 -17.93 -10.19 15.89
CA GLN A 60 -18.83 -10.61 16.96
C GLN A 60 -19.54 -9.40 17.59
N TRP A 61 -18.80 -8.33 17.84
CA TRP A 61 -19.36 -7.10 18.39
C TRP A 61 -20.42 -6.48 17.47
N VAL A 62 -20.12 -6.34 16.17
CA VAL A 62 -21.08 -5.84 15.17
C VAL A 62 -22.32 -6.72 15.13
N SER A 63 -22.14 -8.05 15.17
CA SER A 63 -23.26 -8.99 15.18
C SER A 63 -24.15 -8.82 16.43
N SER A 64 -23.55 -8.64 17.61
CA SER A 64 -24.30 -8.37 18.84
C SER A 64 -25.12 -7.08 18.75
N VAL A 65 -24.54 -6.00 18.21
CA VAL A 65 -25.23 -4.72 18.00
C VAL A 65 -26.39 -4.88 17.02
N LEU A 66 -26.18 -5.53 15.88
CA LEU A 66 -27.20 -5.71 14.85
C LEU A 66 -28.37 -6.60 15.31
N LEU A 67 -28.10 -7.60 16.14
CA LEU A 67 -29.10 -8.54 16.67
C LEU A 67 -29.73 -8.07 17.98
N GLY A 68 -29.29 -6.94 18.55
CA GLY A 68 -29.74 -6.46 19.86
C GLY A 68 -29.39 -7.39 21.02
N THR A 69 -28.32 -8.19 20.89
CA THR A 69 -27.85 -9.09 21.93
C THR A 69 -26.66 -8.48 22.69
N THR A 70 -26.39 -9.00 23.89
CA THR A 70 -25.22 -8.56 24.66
C THR A 70 -23.95 -9.16 24.06
N PHE A 71 -22.94 -8.32 23.85
CA PHE A 71 -21.60 -8.77 23.46
C PHE A 71 -20.95 -9.55 24.61
N THR A 72 -20.45 -10.75 24.34
CA THR A 72 -19.89 -11.68 25.35
C THR A 72 -18.37 -11.85 25.29
N GLY A 73 -17.69 -11.15 24.37
CA GLY A 73 -16.23 -11.22 24.25
C GLY A 73 -15.50 -10.51 25.38
N SER A 74 -14.20 -10.82 25.52
CA SER A 74 -13.33 -10.22 26.54
C SER A 74 -12.91 -8.81 26.17
N THR A 75 -12.71 -7.95 27.16
CA THR A 75 -12.04 -6.64 26.98
C THR A 75 -10.54 -6.72 27.21
N ASN A 76 -10.00 -7.89 27.57
CA ASN A 76 -8.59 -8.11 27.83
C ASN A 76 -7.91 -8.71 26.59
N ILE A 77 -6.90 -8.01 26.06
CA ILE A 77 -6.13 -8.41 24.88
C ILE A 77 -5.50 -9.81 25.03
N SER A 78 -5.07 -10.17 26.24
CA SER A 78 -4.44 -11.46 26.54
C SER A 78 -5.43 -12.64 26.53
N SER A 79 -6.74 -12.37 26.40
CA SER A 79 -7.75 -13.41 26.21
C SER A 79 -7.82 -13.93 24.77
N TYR A 80 -7.15 -13.26 23.84
CA TYR A 80 -7.15 -13.59 22.43
C TYR A 80 -5.82 -14.27 22.04
N PRO A 81 -5.85 -15.22 21.09
CA PRO A 81 -4.64 -15.91 20.66
C PRO A 81 -3.64 -14.92 20.08
N SER A 82 -2.37 -15.04 20.48
CA SER A 82 -1.28 -14.39 19.74
C SER A 82 -1.03 -15.20 18.48
N ASP A 83 -1.23 -14.61 17.31
CA ASP A 83 -0.97 -15.32 16.06
C ASP A 83 0.52 -15.66 15.95
N SER A 84 0.82 -16.95 15.80
CA SER A 84 2.15 -17.48 15.54
C SER A 84 2.31 -17.97 14.10
N THR A 85 1.34 -17.68 13.22
CA THR A 85 1.45 -18.02 11.81
C THR A 85 2.69 -17.36 11.19
N PRO A 86 3.40 -18.05 10.29
CA PRO A 86 4.44 -17.42 9.50
C PRO A 86 3.81 -16.27 8.70
N GLY A 87 4.25 -15.05 8.97
CA GLY A 87 3.80 -13.87 8.22
C GLY A 87 4.09 -13.99 6.72
N ASP A 88 3.43 -13.15 5.93
CA ASP A 88 3.61 -13.14 4.47
C ASP A 88 5.11 -13.00 4.11
N PRO A 89 5.69 -13.92 3.31
CA PRO A 89 7.12 -13.91 2.99
C PRO A 89 7.55 -12.66 2.18
N ARG A 90 6.60 -11.90 1.63
CA ARG A 90 6.84 -10.60 0.97
C ARG A 90 7.10 -9.46 1.96
N THR A 91 6.86 -9.70 3.26
CA THR A 91 6.98 -8.69 4.31
C THR A 91 8.44 -8.40 4.62
N ILE A 92 8.88 -7.18 4.34
CA ILE A 92 10.25 -6.72 4.57
C ILE A 92 10.25 -5.22 4.85
N GLU A 93 11.13 -4.71 5.72
CA GLU A 93 11.22 -3.26 5.98
C GLU A 93 11.61 -2.44 4.73
N ASP A 94 12.33 -3.05 3.78
CA ASP A 94 12.60 -2.47 2.45
C ASP A 94 11.39 -2.64 1.51
N CYS A 95 10.31 -1.92 1.84
CA CYS A 95 8.99 -2.07 1.21
C CYS A 95 8.50 -0.86 0.40
N LEU A 96 9.20 0.27 0.42
CA LEU A 96 8.79 1.52 -0.26
C LEU A 96 8.96 1.42 -1.79
N PHE A 97 8.00 0.76 -2.40
CA PHE A 97 7.91 0.47 -3.83
C PHE A 97 6.54 0.88 -4.36
N LEU A 98 6.48 1.23 -5.65
CA LEU A 98 5.23 1.42 -6.38
C LEU A 98 5.13 0.47 -7.56
N ASP A 99 3.90 0.19 -7.99
CA ASP A 99 3.58 -0.52 -9.23
C ASP A 99 2.88 0.44 -10.18
N VAL A 100 3.36 0.50 -11.43
CA VAL A 100 2.78 1.30 -12.50
C VAL A 100 2.15 0.36 -13.51
N VAL A 101 0.88 0.60 -13.84
CA VAL A 101 0.15 -0.06 -14.91
C VAL A 101 -0.17 0.97 -15.98
N VAL A 102 0.33 0.74 -17.19
CA VAL A 102 0.21 1.65 -18.34
C VAL A 102 -0.56 0.95 -19.47
N PRO A 103 -1.55 1.61 -20.09
CA PRO A 103 -2.13 1.13 -21.34
C PRO A 103 -1.04 0.97 -22.41
N LYS A 104 -1.02 -0.16 -23.12
CA LYS A 104 0.05 -0.48 -24.07
C LYS A 104 0.26 0.61 -25.12
N ASP A 105 -0.83 1.12 -25.68
CA ASP A 105 -0.82 2.19 -26.68
C ASP A 105 -0.17 3.48 -26.16
N VAL A 106 -0.42 3.85 -24.90
CA VAL A 106 0.19 5.02 -24.26
C VAL A 106 1.69 4.83 -24.13
N PHE A 107 2.12 3.63 -23.70
CA PHE A 107 3.54 3.30 -23.55
C PHE A 107 4.29 3.30 -24.89
N GLU A 108 3.77 2.60 -25.90
CA GLU A 108 4.44 2.43 -27.20
C GLU A 108 4.51 3.74 -28.00
N LYS A 109 3.47 4.57 -27.92
CA LYS A 109 3.39 5.86 -28.64
C LYS A 109 4.05 7.00 -27.89
N GLN A 110 4.56 6.77 -26.68
CA GLN A 110 5.00 7.82 -25.75
C GLN A 110 3.91 8.90 -25.57
N GLY A 111 2.66 8.43 -25.48
CA GLY A 111 1.48 9.28 -25.38
C GLY A 111 1.33 9.93 -24.00
N LYS A 112 0.41 10.89 -23.89
CA LYS A 112 0.03 11.50 -22.62
C LYS A 112 -1.22 10.84 -22.09
N ALA A 113 -1.22 10.44 -20.82
CA ALA A 113 -2.38 9.93 -20.11
C ALA A 113 -2.43 10.49 -18.69
N SER A 114 -3.62 10.59 -18.12
CA SER A 114 -3.80 11.02 -16.73
C SER A 114 -3.24 9.96 -15.77
N VAL A 115 -2.67 10.38 -14.65
CA VAL A 115 -2.14 9.48 -13.61
C VAL A 115 -3.14 9.38 -12.46
N LEU A 116 -3.55 8.15 -12.12
CA LEU A 116 -4.30 7.83 -10.92
C LEU A 116 -3.35 7.17 -9.92
N VAL A 117 -3.13 7.84 -8.78
CA VAL A 117 -2.32 7.30 -7.68
C VAL A 117 -3.25 6.64 -6.66
N TRP A 118 -3.08 5.34 -6.45
CA TRP A 118 -3.83 4.53 -5.51
C TRP A 118 -3.08 4.38 -4.20
N ILE A 119 -3.71 4.88 -3.13
CA ILE A 119 -3.24 4.75 -1.75
C ILE A 119 -4.21 3.79 -1.06
N TYR A 120 -3.74 2.60 -0.69
CA TYR A 120 -4.60 1.62 -0.05
C TYR A 120 -5.03 2.08 1.36
N GLY A 121 -6.25 1.69 1.74
CA GLY A 121 -6.74 1.84 3.12
C GLY A 121 -6.23 0.71 4.03
N GLY A 122 -6.66 0.74 5.29
CA GLY A 122 -6.22 -0.22 6.32
C GLY A 122 -5.84 0.42 7.65
N GLY A 123 -6.40 1.61 7.94
CA GLY A 123 -6.24 2.29 9.23
C GLY A 123 -4.79 2.60 9.63
N TYR A 124 -3.85 2.65 8.66
CA TYR A 124 -2.41 2.79 8.87
C TYR A 124 -1.76 1.61 9.61
N VAL A 125 -2.43 0.47 9.75
CA VAL A 125 -1.93 -0.72 10.46
C VAL A 125 -1.85 -1.95 9.55
N SER A 126 -2.58 -1.95 8.44
CA SER A 126 -2.66 -3.04 7.47
C SER A 126 -2.76 -2.53 6.03
N GLY A 127 -2.60 -3.46 5.09
CA GLY A 127 -2.77 -3.24 3.65
C GLY A 127 -1.47 -3.23 2.84
N ASP A 128 -1.60 -3.40 1.53
CA ASP A 128 -0.50 -3.29 0.58
C ASP A 128 -0.97 -2.88 -0.83
N LYS A 129 -0.03 -2.48 -1.69
CA LYS A 129 -0.31 -1.99 -3.04
C LYS A 129 -0.95 -3.01 -4.00
N ALA A 130 -0.88 -4.31 -3.69
CA ALA A 130 -1.45 -5.39 -4.49
C ALA A 130 -2.85 -5.81 -4.06
N ASN A 131 -3.42 -5.19 -3.01
CA ASN A 131 -4.76 -5.49 -2.52
C ASN A 131 -5.87 -5.23 -3.56
N GLU A 132 -5.61 -4.37 -4.54
CA GLU A 132 -6.64 -3.91 -5.48
C GLU A 132 -6.25 -4.16 -6.93
N ASN A 133 -7.20 -4.69 -7.71
CA ASN A 133 -6.99 -4.98 -9.12
C ASN A 133 -7.39 -3.79 -10.01
N ALA A 134 -6.39 -3.13 -10.58
CA ALA A 134 -6.57 -1.96 -11.45
C ALA A 134 -7.22 -2.26 -12.81
N LYS A 135 -7.34 -3.52 -13.23
CA LYS A 135 -7.74 -3.90 -14.59
C LYS A 135 -9.04 -3.25 -15.03
N GLY A 136 -10.09 -3.33 -14.21
CA GLY A 136 -11.40 -2.77 -14.56
C GLY A 136 -11.39 -1.25 -14.69
N LEU A 137 -10.62 -0.57 -13.84
CA LEU A 137 -10.42 0.89 -13.89
C LEU A 137 -9.70 1.32 -15.17
N VAL A 138 -8.60 0.64 -15.51
CA VAL A 138 -7.84 0.91 -16.73
C VAL A 138 -8.69 0.61 -17.97
N GLU A 139 -9.40 -0.52 -18.00
CA GLU A 139 -10.30 -0.89 -19.09
C GLU A 139 -11.39 0.14 -19.33
N ARG A 140 -12.01 0.64 -18.25
CA ARG A 140 -13.05 1.66 -18.36
C ARG A 140 -12.50 2.98 -18.88
N SER A 141 -11.29 3.35 -18.48
CA SER A 141 -10.65 4.61 -18.90
C SER A 141 -10.35 4.70 -20.39
N LEU A 142 -10.24 3.57 -21.09
CA LEU A 142 -9.94 3.50 -22.52
C LEU A 142 -11.21 3.55 -23.40
N GLN A 143 -12.40 3.57 -22.80
CA GLN A 143 -13.65 3.61 -23.54
C GLN A 143 -13.87 4.99 -24.17
N ASN A 144 -14.71 5.05 -25.21
CA ASN A 144 -15.08 6.28 -25.91
C ASN A 144 -13.90 7.04 -26.56
N GLY A 145 -12.81 6.34 -26.88
CA GLY A 145 -11.66 6.94 -27.57
C GLY A 145 -10.79 7.82 -26.69
N GLN A 146 -10.85 7.66 -25.36
CA GLN A 146 -9.97 8.35 -24.43
C GLN A 146 -8.59 7.69 -24.36
N ASP A 147 -7.58 8.46 -23.95
CA ASP A 147 -6.18 8.03 -23.84
C ASP A 147 -5.93 7.04 -22.68
N GLY A 148 -6.94 6.83 -21.82
CA GLY A 148 -6.85 5.97 -20.64
C GLY A 148 -6.17 6.64 -19.44
N ILE A 149 -5.92 5.84 -18.41
CA ILE A 149 -5.17 6.25 -17.20
C ILE A 149 -3.93 5.39 -17.01
N VAL A 150 -2.86 6.02 -16.53
CA VAL A 150 -1.76 5.34 -15.86
C VAL A 150 -2.17 5.13 -14.41
N TYR A 151 -2.18 3.89 -13.96
CA TYR A 151 -2.50 3.55 -12.58
C TYR A 151 -1.20 3.31 -11.80
N VAL A 152 -1.05 3.95 -10.65
CA VAL A 152 0.13 3.85 -9.79
C VAL A 152 -0.31 3.42 -8.39
N ALA A 153 0.01 2.20 -7.96
CA ALA A 153 -0.25 1.75 -6.59
C ALA A 153 1.03 1.78 -5.76
N ILE A 154 0.96 2.31 -4.54
CA ILE A 154 2.15 2.59 -3.72
C ILE A 154 2.11 1.85 -2.39
N ASN A 155 3.27 1.39 -1.92
CA ASN A 155 3.47 1.00 -0.53
C ASN A 155 3.87 2.19 0.34
N TYR A 156 3.41 2.19 1.58
CA TYR A 156 3.82 3.11 2.63
C TYR A 156 3.98 2.36 3.96
N ARG A 157 4.79 2.88 4.88
CA ARG A 157 5.03 2.22 6.17
C ARG A 157 3.76 2.20 7.03
N LEU A 158 3.60 1.13 7.81
CA LEU A 158 2.43 0.88 8.65
C LEU A 158 2.83 0.71 10.12
N GLY A 159 1.84 0.85 11.00
CA GLY A 159 1.96 0.63 12.44
C GLY A 159 3.11 1.42 13.06
N ALA A 160 3.87 0.78 13.94
CA ALA A 160 5.00 1.41 14.64
C ALA A 160 6.11 1.88 13.68
N LEU A 161 6.25 1.27 12.51
CA LEU A 161 7.27 1.62 11.52
C LEU A 161 6.90 2.88 10.73
N ALA A 162 5.62 3.26 10.69
CA ALA A 162 5.17 4.54 10.15
C ALA A 162 5.63 5.75 10.99
N GLY A 163 6.19 5.50 12.18
CA GLY A 163 6.57 6.51 13.16
C GLY A 163 5.45 6.72 14.19
N SER A 164 5.79 6.58 15.47
CA SER A 164 4.87 6.89 16.56
C SER A 164 4.64 8.41 16.67
N PRO A 165 3.44 8.90 17.04
CA PRO A 165 3.23 10.31 17.38
C PRO A 165 4.01 10.76 18.64
N VAL A 166 4.74 9.84 19.30
CA VAL A 166 5.64 10.13 20.41
C VAL A 166 6.86 10.88 19.87
N GLN A 167 6.70 12.20 19.76
CA GLN A 167 7.71 13.25 19.89
C GLN A 167 9.16 12.80 19.62
N VAL A 168 9.49 12.60 18.35
CA VAL A 168 10.88 12.69 17.90
C VAL A 168 10.90 13.74 16.82
N LEU A 169 11.32 14.95 17.21
CA LEU A 169 11.89 15.99 16.34
C LEU A 169 10.95 16.85 15.46
N GLY A 170 9.79 17.27 15.96
CA GLY A 170 9.13 18.47 15.43
C GLY A 170 8.60 18.40 13.98
N GLU A 171 8.64 17.24 13.33
CA GLU A 171 8.05 17.01 12.02
C GLU A 171 6.59 16.58 12.22
N LYS A 172 5.67 17.50 11.89
CA LYS A 172 4.23 17.23 11.90
C LYS A 172 3.90 16.34 10.69
N GLU A 173 3.18 15.25 10.97
CA GLU A 173 2.46 14.36 10.03
C GLU A 173 3.24 13.17 9.42
N LEU A 174 3.47 12.14 10.23
CA LEU A 174 4.33 10.97 9.97
C LEU A 174 3.95 10.03 8.80
N PRO A 175 2.69 9.60 8.59
CA PRO A 175 2.36 8.73 7.44
C PRO A 175 2.34 9.50 6.10
N MET A 176 2.18 10.83 6.14
CA MET A 176 2.25 11.69 4.96
C MET A 176 3.68 11.91 4.44
N LEU A 177 4.70 11.64 5.26
CA LEU A 177 6.12 11.84 4.91
C LEU A 177 6.65 10.78 3.93
N ASP A 178 5.95 9.66 3.77
CA ASP A 178 6.26 8.67 2.71
C ASP A 178 5.79 9.16 1.33
N PHE A 179 4.96 10.21 1.26
CA PHE A 179 4.45 10.80 0.02
C PHE A 179 5.17 12.11 -0.35
N SER A 180 6.48 12.18 -0.13
CA SER A 180 7.27 13.35 -0.53
C SER A 180 7.18 13.58 -2.04
N THR A 181 6.88 14.83 -2.43
CA THR A 181 6.70 15.27 -3.82
C THR A 181 7.91 15.02 -4.73
N SER A 182 9.10 14.79 -4.17
CA SER A 182 10.30 14.44 -4.94
C SER A 182 10.34 12.98 -5.42
N ALA A 183 9.41 12.13 -5.00
CA ALA A 183 9.32 10.73 -5.44
C ALA A 183 8.32 10.51 -6.60
N LEU A 184 7.53 11.53 -6.95
CA LEU A 184 6.44 11.46 -7.93
C LEU A 184 6.64 12.36 -9.16
N LEU A 185 7.74 13.13 -9.20
CA LEU A 185 8.16 14.00 -10.30
C LEU A 185 9.63 13.75 -10.62
#